data_AF-A0A522FA24-F1
#
_entry.id   AF-A0A522FA24-F1
#
_cell.length_a   1.000
_cell.length_b   1.000
_cell.length_c   1.000
_cell.angle_alpha   90.00
_cell.angle_beta   90.00
_cell.angle_gamma   90.00
#
_symmetry.space_group_name_H-M   'P 1'
#
loop_
_entity.id
_entity.type
_entity.pdbx_description
1 polymer ?
#
loop_
_entity_poly.entity_id
_entity_poly.type
_entity_poly.pdbx_seq_one_letter_code
_entity_poly.pdbx_strand_id
1 'polypeptide(L)' 'MQLFNVCSKKEYIKDGEKKIKWMRAGLLKITDTGKRFLTFFHLPGIEYHLFEHEPKKEEVIQLDE' A
#
# COMPACT_ATOMS: atom_id res chain seq x y z
N MET A 1 -6.17 18.28 -3.16
CA MET A 1 -5.22 17.17 -3.32
C MET A 1 -4.53 16.90 -1.99
N GLN A 2 -4.37 15.63 -1.60
CA GLN A 2 -3.67 15.23 -0.36
C GLN A 2 -2.50 14.30 -0.67
N LEU A 3 -1.40 14.45 0.08
CA LEU A 3 -0.20 13.63 -0.04
C LEU A 3 0.18 13.04 1.32
N PHE A 4 0.38 11.74 1.35
CA PHE A 4 0.78 11.01 2.56
C PHE A 4 2.09 10.28 2.34
N ASN A 5 2.90 10.20 3.40
CA ASN A 5 4.10 9.37 3.38
C ASN A 5 3.70 7.91 3.59
N VAL A 6 4.21 7.05 2.72
CA VAL A 6 4.20 5.61 2.96
C VAL A 6 5.52 5.25 3.61
N CYS A 7 5.46 4.69 4.82
CA CYS A 7 6.65 4.40 5.62
C CYS A 7 6.76 2.90 5.89
N SER A 8 7.98 2.37 5.82
CA SER A 8 8.30 1.04 6.35
C SER A 8 8.82 1.16 7.77
N LYS A 9 8.39 0.21 8.62
CA LYS A 9 8.83 0.09 10.01
C LYS A 9 9.89 -1.00 10.09
N LYS A 10 11.04 -0.69 10.69
CA LYS A 10 12.05 -1.68 11.06
C LYS A 10 12.24 -1.68 12.56
N GLU A 11 11.91 -2.79 13.21
CA GLU A 11 12.23 -3.04 14.62
C GLU A 11 13.56 -3.81 14.70
N TYR A 12 14.43 -3.42 15.62
CA TYR A 12 15.73 -4.08 15.82
C TYR A 12 16.24 -3.88 17.24
N ILE A 13 17.13 -4.75 17.71
CA ILE A 13 17.83 -4.59 18.99
C ILE A 13 19.18 -3.95 18.72
N LYS A 14 19.53 -2.92 19.50
CA LYS A 14 20.85 -2.30 19.47
C LYS A 14 21.24 -1.94 20.90
N ASP A 15 22.41 -2.41 21.32
CA ASP A 15 22.95 -2.20 22.68
C ASP A 15 22.00 -2.70 23.79
N GLY A 16 21.33 -3.84 23.54
CA GLY A 16 20.35 -4.43 24.47
C GLY A 16 18.97 -3.76 24.45
N GLU A 17 18.80 -2.63 23.75
CA GLU A 17 17.53 -1.90 23.67
C GLU A 17 16.76 -2.20 22.39
N LYS A 18 15.42 -2.32 22.49
CA LYS A 18 14.55 -2.40 21.32
C LYS A 18 14.38 -1.01 20.69
N LYS A 19 14.77 -0.85 19.43
CA LYS A 19 14.65 0.38 18.65
C LYS A 19 13.71 0.20 17.46
N ILE A 20 13.08 1.29 17.07
CA ILE A 20 12.19 1.37 15.92
C ILE A 20 12.74 2.44 14.98
N LYS A 21 12.90 2.09 13.71
CA LYS A 21 13.24 3.03 12.63
C LYS A 21 12.12 3.07 11.61
N TRP A 22 11.57 4.25 11.38
CA TRP A 22 10.64 4.52 10.30
C TRP A 22 11.42 5.08 9.11
N MET A 23 11.21 4.51 7.93
CA MET A 23 11.87 4.94 6.70
C MET A 23 10.79 5.25 5.68
N ARG A 24 10.93 6.38 4.99
CA ARG A 24 10.01 6.75 3.92
C ARG A 24 10.24 5.82 2.72
N ALA A 25 9.23 5.04 2.38
CA ALA A 25 9.24 4.07 1.29
C ALA A 25 8.57 4.61 0.02
N GLY A 26 7.67 5.59 0.16
CA GLY A 26 6.92 6.13 -0.96
C GLY A 26 5.97 7.26 -0.60
N LEU A 27 5.07 7.55 -1.53
CA LEU A 27 4.04 8.57 -1.47
C LEU A 27 2.69 8.00 -1.89
N LEU A 28 1.66 8.27 -1.10
CA LEU A 28 0.26 8.08 -1.47
C LEU A 28 -0.33 9.44 -1.83
N LYS A 29 -0.83 9.57 -3.05
CA LYS A 29 -1.52 10.75 -3.56
C LYS A 29 -3.01 10.47 -3.65
N ILE A 30 -3.81 11.35 -3.06
CA ILE A 30 -5.27 11.34 -3.18
C ILE A 30 -5.68 12.60 -3.94
N THR A 31 -6.28 12.38 -5.11
CA THR A 31 -6.79 13.46 -5.97
C THR A 31 -8.08 14.05 -5.41
N ASP A 32 -8.50 15.20 -5.93
CA ASP A 32 -9.76 15.84 -5.51
C ASP A 32 -11.01 15.01 -5.87
N THR A 33 -10.88 14.11 -6.85
CA THR A 33 -11.93 13.14 -7.22
C THR A 33 -11.88 11.85 -6.38
N GLY A 34 -10.99 11.78 -5.37
CA GLY A 34 -10.84 10.63 -4.49
C GLY A 34 -9.98 9.48 -5.04
N LYS A 35 -9.52 9.55 -6.30
CA LYS A 35 -8.61 8.54 -6.87
C LYS A 35 -7.29 8.50 -6.11
N ARG A 36 -6.79 7.28 -5.87
CA ARG A 36 -5.60 7.02 -5.06
C ARG A 36 -4.46 6.50 -5.93
N PHE A 37 -3.28 7.05 -5.74
CA PHE A 37 -2.08 6.70 -6.49
C PHE A 37 -0.89 6.50 -5.56
N LEU A 38 -0.09 5.47 -5.81
CA LEU A 38 1.05 5.08 -4.99
C LEU A 38 2.33 5.14 -5.79
N THR A 39 3.35 5.82 -5.26
CA THR A 39 4.69 5.85 -5.83
C THR A 39 5.68 5.31 -4.81
N PHE A 40 6.53 4.36 -5.21
CA PHE A 40 7.58 3.82 -4.36
C PHE A 40 8.95 4.35 -4.78
N PHE A 41 9.77 4.76 -3.82
CA PHE A 41 11.07 5.38 -4.10
C PHE A 41 12.17 4.39 -4.48
N HIS A 42 11.96 3.10 -4.24
CA HIS A 42 12.89 2.04 -4.65
C HIS A 42 12.59 1.52 -6.07
N LEU A 43 11.50 1.95 -6.68
CA LEU A 43 11.14 1.62 -8.06
C LEU A 43 11.45 2.84 -8.95
N PRO A 44 11.83 2.64 -10.22
CA PRO A 44 11.92 3.74 -11.18
C PRO A 44 10.56 4.41 -11.27
N GLY A 45 10.50 5.75 -11.34
CA GLY A 45 9.33 6.63 -11.07
C GLY A 45 7.99 6.24 -11.69
N ILE A 46 7.43 5.14 -11.22
CA ILE A 46 6.16 4.53 -11.63
C ILE A 46 5.12 4.91 -10.58
N GLU A 47 3.99 5.40 -11.07
CA GLU A 47 2.81 5.70 -10.27
C GLU A 47 1.78 4.59 -10.47
N TYR A 48 1.40 3.90 -9.38
CA TYR A 48 0.43 2.81 -9.38
C TYR A 48 -0.94 3.33 -8.98
N HIS A 49 -1.97 3.04 -9.79
CA HIS A 49 -3.35 3.34 -9.41
C HIS A 49 -3.86 2.29 -8.40
N LEU A 50 -4.40 2.77 -7.28
CA LEU A 50 -5.01 1.95 -6.24
C LEU A 50 -6.53 1.92 -6.44
N PHE A 51 -7.07 0.73 -6.68
CA PHE A 51 -8.50 0.46 -6.75
C PHE A 51 -8.90 -0.52 -5.65
N GLU A 52 -10.17 -0.50 -5.27
CA GLU A 52 -10.68 -1.44 -4.28
C GLU A 52 -10.70 -2.85 -4.86
N HIS A 53 -10.33 -3.83 -4.04
CA HIS A 53 -10.44 -5.21 -4.43
C HIS A 53 -11.92 -5.59 -4.43
N GLU A 54 -12.50 -5.84 -5.61
CA GLU A 54 -13.83 -6.42 -5.68
C GLU A 54 -13.75 -7.87 -5.17
N PRO A 55 -14.48 -8.24 -4.10
CA PRO A 55 -14.52 -9.61 -3.65
C PRO A 55 -15.04 -10.48 -4.79
N LYS A 56 -14.29 -11.55 -5.13
CA LYS A 56 -14.77 -12.55 -6.08
C LYS A 56 -16.11 -13.07 -5.56
N LYS A 57 -17.19 -12.87 -6.31
CA LYS A 57 -18.41 -13.64 -6.11
C LYS A 57 -18.05 -15.10 -6.32
N GLU A 58 -18.31 -15.95 -5.32
CA GLU A 58 -18.27 -17.39 -5.52
C GLU A 58 -19.31 -17.73 -6.58
N GLU A 59 -18.84 -18.14 -7.76
CA GLU A 59 -19.72 -18.70 -8.79
C GLU A 59 -20.15 -20.08 -8.28
N VAL A 60 -21.36 -20.16 -7.71
CA VAL A 60 -22.00 -21.43 -7.41
C VAL A 60 -22.35 -22.08 -8.75
N ILE A 61 -21.49 -22.98 -9.22
CA ILE A 61 -21.80 -23.85 -10.36
C ILE A 61 -22.86 -24.83 -9.88
N GLN A 62 -24.12 -24.61 -10.25
CA GLN A 62 -25.16 -25.62 -10.10
C GLN A 62 -24.88 -26.72 -11.13
N LEU A 63 -24.56 -27.92 -10.65
CA LEU A 63 -24.55 -29.12 -11.46
C LEU A 63 -25.99 -29.63 -11.46
N ASP A 64 -26.66 -29.58 -12.62
CA ASP A 64 -27.95 -30.22 -12.81
C ASP A 64 -27.76 -31.75 -12.78
N GLU A 65 -28.51 -32.44 -11.91
CA GLU A 65 -28.59 -33.92 -11.82
C GLU A 65 -29.42 -34.54 -12.97
#